data_AF-T0TGE6-F1
#
_entry.id   AF-T0TGE6-F1
#
_cell.length_a   1.000
_cell.length_b   1.000
_cell.length_c   1.000
_cell.angle_alpha   90.00
_cell.angle_beta   90.00
_cell.angle_gamma   90.00
#
_symmetry.space_group_name_H-M   'P 1'
#
loop_
_entity.id
_entity.type
_entity.pdbx_description
1 polymer ?
#
loop_
_entity_poly.entity_id
_entity_poly.type
_entity_poly.pdbx_seq_one_letter_code
_entity_poly.pdbx_strand_id
1 'polypeptide(L)'
;MFTGLIQEQGRISRIVKHQHNIKLTCKASRKLLADYKIGDSMAINGVCLTCVAKAGDAFTVDVMPETFRRTIFSESRVGDLVNLELAMSAHARFEGHLVTGHVDSVVRLVKKKVMKLHLYLALLFQKNLKGRLLGKAQLQSMVLV
;
A
#
# COMPACT_ATOMS: atom_id res chain seq x y z
N MET A 1 6.64 6.56 -9.25
CA MET A 1 6.40 7.37 -8.02
C MET A 1 4.91 7.53 -7.83
N PHE A 2 4.47 7.90 -6.63
CA PHE A 2 3.05 7.97 -6.24
C PHE A 2 2.73 9.32 -5.56
N THR A 3 1.44 9.60 -5.38
CA THR A 3 0.89 10.79 -4.71
C THR A 3 0.37 10.52 -3.30
N GLY A 4 0.08 9.24 -2.99
CA GLY A 4 -0.64 8.82 -1.81
C GLY A 4 -2.15 9.14 -1.85
N LEU A 5 -2.70 9.40 -3.04
CA LEU A 5 -4.14 9.51 -3.26
C LEU A 5 -4.67 8.14 -3.70
N ILE A 6 -5.34 7.46 -2.77
CA ILE A 6 -5.90 6.12 -3.03
C ILE A 6 -7.00 6.22 -4.08
N GLN A 7 -6.84 5.46 -5.17
CA GLN A 7 -7.77 5.46 -6.30
C GLN A 7 -8.92 4.46 -6.08
N GLU A 8 -8.61 3.32 -5.46
CA GLU A 8 -9.58 2.25 -5.23
C GLU A 8 -9.23 1.41 -4.01
N GLN A 9 -10.22 0.77 -3.39
CA GLN A 9 -10.01 -0.37 -2.51
C GLN A 9 -10.18 -1.68 -3.27
N GLY A 10 -9.09 -2.41 -3.42
CA GLY A 10 -9.10 -3.78 -3.94
C GLY A 10 -9.29 -4.83 -2.84
N ARG A 11 -9.23 -6.10 -3.23
CA ARG A 11 -9.34 -7.23 -2.30
C ARG A 11 -8.31 -8.31 -2.61
N ILE A 12 -7.67 -8.86 -1.59
CA ILE A 12 -6.77 -10.01 -1.74
C ILE A 12 -7.62 -11.24 -2.07
N SER A 13 -7.35 -11.88 -3.20
CA SER A 13 -8.08 -13.06 -3.69
C SER A 13 -7.29 -14.35 -3.56
N ARG A 14 -5.95 -14.27 -3.57
CA ARG A 14 -5.07 -15.43 -3.37
C ARG A 14 -3.74 -15.00 -2.76
N ILE A 15 -3.21 -15.86 -1.90
CA ILE A 15 -1.88 -15.73 -1.31
C ILE A 15 -1.16 -17.06 -1.46
N VAL A 16 0.01 -17.06 -2.10
CA VAL A 16 0.91 -18.22 -2.15
C VAL A 16 2.22 -17.83 -1.47
N LYS A 17 2.51 -18.44 -0.32
CA LYS A 17 3.71 -18.14 0.48
C LYS A 17 4.80 -19.16 0.19
N HIS A 18 6.02 -18.68 -0.03
CA HIS A 18 7.23 -19.49 -0.13
C HIS A 18 8.32 -18.87 0.75
N GLN A 19 8.51 -19.40 1.96
CA GLN A 19 9.39 -18.82 2.97
C GLN A 19 9.08 -17.33 3.21
N HIS A 20 9.98 -16.44 2.80
CA HIS A 20 9.85 -14.99 2.92
C HIS A 20 9.37 -14.30 1.63
N ASN A 21 8.94 -15.07 0.62
CA ASN A 21 8.34 -14.55 -0.60
C ASN A 21 6.83 -14.79 -0.58
N ILE A 22 6.05 -13.83 -1.07
CA ILE A 22 4.60 -14.00 -1.25
C ILE A 22 4.22 -13.64 -2.69
N LYS A 23 3.55 -14.56 -3.38
CA LYS A 23 2.74 -14.24 -4.56
C LYS A 23 1.36 -13.80 -4.10
N LEU A 24 1.10 -12.51 -4.26
CA LEU A 24 -0.13 -11.88 -3.82
C LEU A 24 -1.00 -11.56 -5.04
N THR A 25 -2.19 -12.17 -5.12
CA THR A 25 -3.16 -11.87 -6.17
C THR A 25 -4.29 -11.02 -5.60
N CYS A 26 -4.48 -9.84 -6.17
CA CYS A 26 -5.52 -8.88 -5.77
C CYS A 26 -6.55 -8.72 -6.89
N LYS A 27 -7.79 -8.46 -6.51
CA LYS A 27 -8.87 -8.04 -7.40
C LYS A 27 -9.07 -6.52 -7.30
N ALA A 28 -9.33 -5.91 -8.45
CA ALA A 28 -9.65 -4.50 -8.60
C ALA A 28 -10.60 -4.29 -9.78
N SER A 29 -11.17 -3.09 -9.91
CA SER A 29 -12.05 -2.76 -11.02
C SER A 29 -11.32 -2.84 -12.35
N ARG A 30 -12.05 -3.26 -13.39
CA ARG A 30 -11.54 -3.26 -14.77
C ARG A 30 -11.12 -1.87 -15.24
N LYS A 31 -11.69 -0.81 -14.65
CA LYS A 31 -11.35 0.59 -14.95
C LYS A 31 -9.94 0.92 -14.46
N LEU A 32 -9.61 0.62 -13.20
CA LEU A 32 -8.25 0.81 -12.67
C LEU A 32 -7.25 -0.04 -13.45
N LEU A 33 -7.63 -1.26 -13.78
CA LEU A 33 -6.77 -2.19 -14.50
C LEU A 33 -6.72 -1.97 -16.01
N ALA A 34 -7.42 -0.99 -16.58
CA ALA A 34 -7.49 -0.80 -18.03
C ALA A 34 -6.11 -0.58 -18.64
N ASP A 35 -5.35 0.36 -18.07
CA ASP A 35 -4.01 0.73 -18.55
C ASP A 35 -2.87 0.04 -17.78
N TYR A 36 -3.19 -0.74 -16.75
CA TYR A 36 -2.20 -1.48 -15.95
C TYR A 36 -1.69 -2.72 -16.68
N LYS A 37 -0.37 -2.86 -16.80
CA LYS A 37 0.31 -3.93 -17.55
C LYS A 37 1.28 -4.71 -16.67
N ILE A 38 1.72 -5.87 -17.16
CA ILE A 38 2.80 -6.63 -16.54
C ILE A 38 4.07 -5.77 -16.59
N GLY A 39 4.79 -5.68 -15.47
CA GLY A 39 5.95 -4.79 -15.30
C GLY A 39 5.61 -3.43 -14.66
N ASP A 40 4.33 -3.04 -14.62
CA ASP A 40 3.94 -1.76 -14.02
C ASP A 40 3.94 -1.82 -12.49
N SER A 41 4.22 -0.68 -11.88
CA SER A 41 4.16 -0.50 -10.42
C SER A 41 2.77 -0.10 -9.94
N MET A 42 2.30 -0.77 -8.90
CA MET A 42 1.10 -0.42 -8.13
C MET A 42 1.50 -0.26 -6.66
N ALA A 43 1.08 0.83 -6.02
CA ALA A 43 1.17 0.94 -4.58
C ALA A 43 -0.01 0.17 -3.96
N ILE A 44 0.30 -0.89 -3.22
CA ILE A 44 -0.67 -1.68 -2.45
C ILE A 44 -0.45 -1.35 -0.98
N ASN A 45 -1.44 -0.73 -0.34
CA ASN A 45 -1.31 -0.15 1.01
C ASN A 45 -0.07 0.76 1.14
N GLY A 46 0.25 1.51 0.09
CA GLY A 46 1.42 2.41 0.06
C GLY A 46 2.76 1.71 -0.21
N VAL A 47 2.79 0.40 -0.44
CA VAL A 47 4.01 -0.34 -0.81
C VAL A 47 4.07 -0.50 -2.33
N CYS A 48 5.15 -0.02 -2.95
CA CYS A 48 5.40 -0.19 -4.38
C CYS A 48 5.65 -1.67 -4.70
N LEU A 49 4.79 -2.28 -5.51
CA LEU A 49 4.92 -3.65 -5.98
C LEU A 49 4.73 -3.73 -7.50
N THR A 50 5.48 -4.62 -8.14
CA THR A 50 5.48 -4.78 -9.59
C THR A 50 4.53 -5.89 -10.03
N CYS A 51 3.72 -5.61 -11.04
CA CYS A 51 2.83 -6.59 -11.67
C CYS A 51 3.64 -7.71 -12.33
N VAL A 52 3.37 -8.96 -11.95
CA VAL A 52 3.96 -10.15 -12.59
C VAL A 52 2.96 -10.95 -13.41
N ALA A 53 1.66 -10.78 -13.15
CA ALA A 53 0.60 -11.37 -13.96
C ALA A 53 -0.68 -10.55 -13.86
N LYS A 54 -1.51 -10.57 -14.91
CA LYS A 54 -2.80 -9.90 -14.95
C LYS A 54 -3.80 -10.73 -15.76
N ALA A 55 -5.00 -10.89 -15.22
CA ALA A 55 -6.09 -11.59 -15.90
C ALA A 55 -7.45 -11.04 -15.42
N GLY A 56 -8.26 -10.52 -16.35
CA GLY A 56 -9.59 -10.00 -16.05
C GLY A 56 -9.58 -8.87 -15.01
N ASP A 57 -10.26 -9.11 -13.89
CA ASP A 57 -10.35 -8.20 -12.73
C ASP A 57 -9.24 -8.44 -11.69
N ALA A 58 -8.24 -9.26 -12.01
CA ALA A 58 -7.18 -9.66 -11.08
C ALA A 58 -5.78 -9.35 -11.60
N PHE A 59 -4.89 -9.04 -10.67
CA PHE A 59 -3.46 -8.89 -10.91
C PHE A 59 -2.66 -9.56 -9.80
N THR A 60 -1.44 -9.97 -10.10
CA THR A 60 -0.53 -10.63 -9.16
C THR A 60 0.77 -9.86 -9.08
N VAL A 61 1.30 -9.75 -7.87
CA VAL A 61 2.58 -9.15 -7.56
C VAL A 61 3.43 -10.10 -6.71
N ASP A 62 4.74 -9.92 -6.77
CA ASP A 62 5.68 -10.60 -5.88
C ASP A 62 6.08 -9.69 -4.72
N VAL A 63 5.89 -10.17 -3.49
CA VAL A 63 6.39 -9.54 -2.27
C VAL A 63 7.72 -10.20 -1.92
N MET A 64 8.79 -9.44 -2.05
CA MET A 64 10.16 -9.87 -1.78
C MET A 64 10.45 -9.93 -0.26
N PRO A 65 11.54 -10.60 0.18
CA PRO A 65 11.79 -10.87 1.60
C PRO A 65 11.91 -9.63 2.48
N GLU A 66 12.46 -8.53 1.95
CA GLU A 66 12.55 -7.29 2.71
C GLU A 66 11.17 -6.65 2.91
N THR A 67 10.36 -6.62 1.86
CA THR A 67 8.98 -6.15 1.92
C THR A 67 8.14 -7.01 2.84
N PHE A 68 8.31 -8.33 2.79
CA PHE A 68 7.66 -9.29 3.70
C PHE A 68 7.93 -8.97 5.17
N ARG A 69 9.18 -8.62 5.51
CA ARG A 69 9.60 -8.34 6.90
C ARG A 69 9.21 -6.95 7.38
N ARG A 70 9.15 -5.96 6.49
CA ARG A 70 8.93 -4.55 6.84
C ARG A 70 7.48 -4.08 6.73
N THR A 71 6.59 -4.91 6.21
CA THR A 71 5.20 -4.53 5.93
C THR A 71 4.23 -5.56 6.49
N ILE A 72 2.94 -5.28 6.36
CA ILE A 72 1.86 -6.12 6.91
C ILE A 72 1.60 -7.39 6.09
N PHE A 73 2.24 -7.54 4.92
CA PHE A 73 1.89 -8.62 3.99
C PHE A 73 2.17 -10.02 4.52
N SER A 74 3.07 -10.16 5.50
CA SER A 74 3.31 -11.42 6.21
C SER A 74 2.06 -11.91 6.96
N GLU A 75 1.23 -10.97 7.44
CA GLU A 75 0.01 -11.21 8.23
C GLU A 75 -1.29 -11.15 7.39
N SER A 76 -1.21 -10.69 6.13
CA SER A 76 -2.36 -10.59 5.24
C SER A 76 -3.05 -11.93 4.99
N ARG A 77 -4.37 -11.85 4.78
CA ARG A 77 -5.28 -12.97 4.55
C ARG A 77 -6.08 -12.78 3.28
N VAL A 78 -6.52 -13.89 2.69
CA VAL A 78 -7.48 -13.84 1.59
C VAL A 78 -8.77 -13.20 2.09
N GLY A 79 -9.29 -12.24 1.33
CA GLY A 79 -10.47 -11.45 1.69
C GLY A 79 -10.14 -10.06 2.23
N ASP A 80 -8.91 -9.80 2.68
CA ASP A 80 -8.52 -8.48 3.19
C ASP A 80 -8.64 -7.41 2.12
N LEU A 81 -9.08 -6.22 2.53
CA LEU A 81 -9.10 -5.03 1.67
C LEU A 81 -7.72 -4.40 1.59
N VAL A 82 -7.39 -3.87 0.43
CA VAL A 82 -6.14 -3.17 0.19
C VAL A 82 -6.40 -1.85 -0.54
N ASN A 83 -5.71 -0.79 -0.11
CA ASN A 83 -5.71 0.47 -0.83
C ASN A 83 -4.81 0.35 -2.06
N LEU A 84 -5.31 0.78 -3.22
CA LEU A 84 -4.60 0.69 -4.50
C LEU A 84 -4.39 2.08 -5.10
N GLU A 85 -3.18 2.31 -5.59
CA GLU A 85 -2.79 3.52 -6.30
C GLU A 85 -1.81 3.17 -7.44
N LEU A 86 -2.15 3.56 -8.67
CA LEU A 86 -1.26 3.38 -9.83
C LEU A 86 -0.06 4.31 -9.75
N ALA A 87 1.08 3.85 -10.27
CA ALA A 87 2.23 4.72 -10.44
C ALA A 87 1.90 5.89 -11.38
N MET A 88 2.37 7.07 -11.02
CA MET A 88 2.17 8.27 -11.81
C MET A 88 2.99 8.29 -13.10
N SER A 89 2.37 8.81 -14.16
CA SER A 89 3.07 9.21 -15.38
C SER A 89 3.97 10.41 -15.14
N ALA A 90 5.10 10.49 -15.85
CA ALA A 90 6.08 11.56 -15.70
C ALA A 90 5.53 12.96 -16.02
N HIS A 91 4.52 13.06 -16.89
CA HIS A 91 3.90 14.33 -17.28
C HIS A 91 2.66 14.69 -16.45
N ALA A 92 2.27 13.82 -15.51
CA ALA A 92 1.10 14.07 -14.66
C ALA A 92 1.45 15.00 -13.48
N ARG A 93 0.45 15.71 -12.98
CA ARG A 93 0.61 16.61 -11.83
C ARG A 93 0.71 15.80 -10.55
N PHE A 94 1.81 15.94 -9.83
CA PHE A 94 2.00 15.35 -8.50
C PHE A 94 1.21 16.15 -7.46
N GLU A 95 -0.12 16.04 -7.53
CA GLU A 95 -1.02 16.61 -6.52
C GLU A 95 -0.84 15.82 -5.21
N GLY A 96 -0.77 16.52 -4.07
CA GLY A 96 -0.37 15.91 -2.80
C GLY A 96 1.13 16.04 -2.58
N HIS A 97 1.80 14.91 -2.31
CA HIS A 97 3.24 14.85 -1.98
C HIS A 97 3.91 13.68 -2.70
N LEU A 98 5.23 13.73 -2.85
CA LEU A 98 5.98 12.64 -3.48
C LEU A 98 6.06 11.44 -2.53
N VAL A 99 5.37 10.36 -2.90
CA VAL A 99 5.43 9.08 -2.20
C VAL A 99 6.28 8.10 -3.01
N THR A 100 7.31 7.56 -2.38
CA THR A 100 8.26 6.64 -3.01
C THR A 100 7.73 5.22 -3.11
N GLY A 101 6.77 4.87 -2.26
CA GLY A 101 6.27 3.50 -2.08
C GLY A 101 7.25 2.57 -1.33
N HIS A 102 8.32 3.12 -0.74
CA HIS A 102 9.18 2.41 0.20
C HIS A 102 8.67 2.63 1.62
N VAL A 103 8.25 1.57 2.28
CA VAL A 103 7.74 1.64 3.65
C VAL A 103 8.89 1.56 4.65
N ASP A 104 8.98 2.56 5.52
CA ASP A 104 9.99 2.62 6.58
C ASP A 104 9.65 1.67 7.74
N SER A 105 8.37 1.65 8.13
CA SER A 105 7.89 0.88 9.27
C SER A 105 6.38 0.69 9.27
N VAL A 106 5.95 -0.31 10.03
CA VAL A 106 4.55 -0.53 10.40
C VAL A 106 4.26 0.22 11.69
N VAL A 107 3.09 0.87 11.76
CA VAL A 107 2.64 1.60 12.95
C VAL A 107 1.37 0.98 13.49
N ARG A 108 1.26 0.97 14.81
CA ARG A 108 0.10 0.40 15.49
C ARG A 108 -0.94 1.48 15.73
N LEU A 109 -2.18 1.23 15.31
CA LEU A 109 -3.31 2.06 15.72
C LEU A 109 -3.60 1.83 17.21
N VAL A 110 -3.52 2.89 18.02
CA VAL A 110 -3.82 2.80 19.47
C VAL A 110 -5.17 3.40 19.84
N LYS A 111 -5.68 4.34 19.04
CA LYS A 111 -7.01 4.93 19.26
C LYS A 111 -7.63 5.35 17.95
N LYS A 112 -8.92 5.02 17.78
CA LYS A 112 -9.78 5.50 16.69
C LYS A 112 -10.98 6.20 17.31
N LYS A 113 -11.21 7.46 16.94
CA LYS A 113 -12.40 8.22 17.35
C LYS A 113 -13.06 8.81 16.12
N VAL A 114 -14.28 8.36 15.84
CA VAL A 114 -15.12 8.92 14.77
C VAL A 114 -15.74 10.20 15.29
N MET A 115 -15.57 11.29 14.54
CA MET A 115 -16.22 12.57 14.79
C MET A 115 -17.14 12.90 13.62
N LYS A 116 -18.01 13.90 13.78
CA LYS A 116 -19.06 14.22 12.80
C LYS A 116 -18.52 14.49 11.38
N LEU A 117 -17.31 15.07 11.26
CA LEU A 117 -16.71 15.48 9.99
C LEU A 117 -15.33 14.88 9.72
N HIS A 118 -14.75 14.15 10.68
CA HIS A 118 -13.38 13.65 10.55
C HIS A 118 -13.14 12.43 11.44
N LEU A 119 -12.04 11.73 11.14
CA LEU A 119 -11.57 10.60 11.90
C LEU A 119 -10.30 11.00 12.65
N TYR A 120 -10.30 10.85 13.97
CA TYR A 120 -9.09 11.00 14.77
C TYR A 120 -8.44 9.64 14.99
N LEU A 121 -7.16 9.52 14.59
CA LEU A 121 -6.34 8.33 14.76
C LEU A 121 -5.13 8.68 15.61
N ALA A 122 -4.90 7.92 16.69
CA ALA A 122 -3.65 7.97 17.43
C ALA A 122 -2.82 6.74 17.08
N LEU A 123 -1.57 6.97 16.68
CA LEU A 123 -0.65 5.96 16.19
C LEU A 123 0.55 5.85 17.14
N LEU A 124 0.97 4.62 17.41
CA LEU A 124 2.20 4.36 18.15
C LEU A 124 3.31 4.01 17.16
N PHE A 125 4.38 4.80 17.19
CA PHE A 125 5.55 4.65 16.35
C PHE A 125 6.66 3.89 17.06
N GLN A 126 7.44 3.15 16.29
CA GLN A 126 8.68 2.53 16.76
C GLN A 126 9.69 3.61 17.17
N LYS A 127 10.48 3.35 18.22
CA LYS A 127 11.43 4.34 18.79
C LYS A 127 12.48 4.83 17.78
N ASN A 128 12.81 4.02 16.78
CA ASN A 128 13.79 4.33 15.73
C ASN A 128 13.31 5.42 14.74
N LEU A 129 12.03 5.81 14.76
CA LEU A 129 11.49 6.89 13.93
C LEU A 129 11.56 8.28 14.61
N LYS A 130 12.10 8.34 15.84
CA LYS A 130 12.23 9.58 16.60
C LYS A 130 13.13 10.57 15.84
N GLY A 131 12.64 11.79 15.61
CA GLY A 131 13.34 12.84 14.86
C GLY A 131 13.03 12.88 13.35
N ARG A 132 12.37 11.87 12.79
CA ARG A 132 11.88 11.88 11.39
C ARG A 132 10.44 12.38 11.26
N LEU A 133 9.74 12.48 12.39
CA LEU A 133 8.37 13.00 12.48
C LEU A 133 8.40 14.36 13.15
N LEU A 134 8.15 15.39 12.36
CA LEU A 134 8.00 16.76 12.85
C LEU A 134 6.52 17.03 13.15
N GLY A 135 6.23 17.87 14.14
CA GLY A 135 4.86 18.30 14.41
C GLY A 135 4.25 18.96 13.17
N LYS A 136 3.05 18.52 12.76
CA LYS A 136 2.33 18.91 11.53
C LYS A 136 2.84 18.30 10.21
N ALA A 137 3.71 17.28 10.25
CA ALA A 137 4.12 16.54 9.05
C ALA A 137 3.01 15.61 8.52
N GLN A 138 3.07 15.30 7.22
CA GLN A 138 2.21 14.30 6.57
C GLN A 138 2.83 12.90 6.63
N LEU A 139 1.97 11.88 6.71
CA LEU A 139 2.34 10.48 6.89
C LEU A 139 1.72 9.64 5.77
N GLN A 140 2.52 9.05 4.87
CA GLN A 140 1.99 8.22 3.78
C GLN A 140 2.80 6.95 3.45
N SER A 141 4.02 6.80 3.98
CA SER A 141 4.84 5.57 3.82
C SER A 141 4.75 4.64 5.02
N MET A 142 3.55 4.50 5.61
CA MET A 142 3.33 3.65 6.77
C MET A 142 2.07 2.85 6.59
N VAL A 143 2.22 1.54 6.70
CA VAL A 143 1.07 0.65 6.67
C VAL A 143 0.49 0.57 8.08
N LEU A 144 -0.81 0.86 8.19
CA LEU A 144 -1.54 0.81 9.43
C LEU A 144 -2.00 -0.63 9.70
N VAL A 145 -1.69 -1.14 10.90
CA VAL A 145 -2.24 -2.39 11.47
C VAL A 145 -3.25 -2.06 12.56
#